data_AF-L5KP59-F1
#
_entry.id   AF-L5KP59-F1
#
_cell.length_a   1.000
_cell.length_b   1.000
_cell.length_c   1.000
_cell.angle_alpha   90.00
_cell.angle_beta   90.00
_cell.angle_gamma   90.00
#
_symmetry.space_group_name_H-M   'P 1'
#
loop_
_entity.id
_entity.type
_entity.pdbx_description
1 polymer ?
#
loop_
_entity_poly.entity_id
_entity_poly.type
_entity_poly.pdbx_seq_one_letter_code
_entity_poly.pdbx_strand_id
1 'polypeptide(L)'
;MTAAQHSTLDFLLGALAGCETILKGLRSIFQEQGMTESLHTWQDHGYLVTYINKNGSFVNLWIDSRGLMSLDLQSYSGDAQAKEVDGLLNKVEERMK
;
A
#
# COMPACT_ATOMS: atom_id res chain seq x y z
N MET A 1 22.81 5.42 -13.59
CA MET A 1 21.95 4.35 -13.02
C MET A 1 21.10 4.99 -11.95
N THR A 2 19.78 4.92 -12.05
CA THR A 2 18.86 5.22 -10.96
C THR A 2 18.75 3.98 -10.08
N ALA A 3 18.87 4.12 -8.76
CA ALA A 3 18.65 3.03 -7.83
C ALA A 3 17.14 2.89 -7.56
N ALA A 4 16.69 1.73 -7.07
CA ALA A 4 15.35 1.59 -6.54
C ALA A 4 15.36 1.91 -5.04
N GLN A 5 14.41 2.71 -4.56
CA GLN A 5 14.10 2.85 -3.15
C GLN A 5 12.99 1.86 -2.79
N HIS A 6 13.14 1.17 -1.67
CA HIS A 6 12.13 0.24 -1.15
C HIS A 6 11.80 0.61 0.29
N SER A 7 10.52 0.87 0.56
CA SER A 7 10.01 1.24 1.88
C SER A 7 8.92 0.27 2.30
N THR A 8 8.85 -0.04 3.59
CA THR A 8 7.87 -0.98 4.15
C THR A 8 7.13 -0.36 5.32
N LEU A 9 5.86 -0.75 5.52
CA LEU A 9 5.02 -0.31 6.63
C LEU A 9 4.10 -1.45 7.07
N ASP A 10 4.19 -1.84 8.34
CA ASP A 10 3.45 -2.96 8.90
C ASP A 10 2.54 -2.52 10.05
N PHE A 11 1.32 -3.07 10.10
CA PHE A 11 0.35 -2.87 11.17
C PHE A 11 -0.11 -4.20 11.75
N LEU A 12 -0.08 -4.30 13.08
CA LEU A 12 -0.76 -5.34 13.83
C LEU A 12 -2.11 -4.79 14.31
N LEU A 13 -3.20 -5.26 13.71
CA LEU A 13 -4.54 -4.74 13.95
C LEU A 13 -5.19 -5.47 15.13
N GLY A 14 -5.47 -4.74 16.22
CA GLY A 14 -6.02 -5.30 17.46
C GLY A 14 -7.47 -5.80 17.38
N ALA A 15 -8.24 -5.30 16.41
CA ALA A 15 -9.55 -5.83 16.05
C ALA A 15 -9.52 -6.24 14.58
N LEU A 16 -10.10 -7.41 14.28
CA LEU A 16 -10.33 -7.87 12.90
C LEU A 16 -11.36 -6.97 12.22
N ALA A 17 -10.95 -5.75 11.84
CA ALA A 17 -11.62 -5.08 10.75
C ALA A 17 -11.54 -6.02 9.55
N GLY A 18 -12.69 -6.38 8.97
CA GLY A 18 -12.70 -7.27 7.81
C GLY A 18 -11.76 -6.71 6.75
N CYS A 19 -10.95 -7.57 6.13
CA CYS A 19 -9.93 -7.14 5.18
C CYS A 19 -10.52 -6.28 4.04
N GLU A 20 -11.79 -6.50 3.69
CA GLU A 20 -12.54 -5.67 2.73
C GLU A 20 -12.75 -4.23 3.23
N THR A 21 -13.02 -4.03 4.52
CA THR A 21 -13.16 -2.69 5.13
C THR A 21 -11.84 -1.92 5.08
N ILE A 22 -10.73 -2.60 5.42
CA ILE A 22 -9.39 -2.02 5.36
C ILE A 22 -9.08 -1.61 3.91
N LEU A 23 -9.29 -2.54 2.96
CA LEU A 23 -9.06 -2.28 1.55
C LEU A 23 -9.87 -1.08 1.04
N LYS A 24 -11.18 -1.02 1.34
CA LYS A 24 -12.04 0.11 0.94
C LYS A 24 -11.57 1.43 1.55
N GLY A 25 -11.10 1.42 2.80
CA GLY A 25 -10.61 2.61 3.50
C GLY A 25 -9.32 3.17 2.92
N LEU A 26 -8.44 2.32 2.39
CA LEU A 26 -7.14 2.72 1.83
C LEU A 26 -7.19 3.00 0.32
N ARG A 27 -8.13 2.41 -0.42
CA ARG A 27 -8.20 2.51 -1.89
C ARG A 27 -8.16 3.95 -2.42
N SER A 28 -8.82 4.90 -1.75
CA SER A 28 -8.86 6.29 -2.22
C SER A 28 -7.48 6.96 -2.24
N ILE A 29 -6.59 6.61 -1.30
CA ILE A 29 -5.24 7.18 -1.19
C ILE A 29 -4.46 6.95 -2.50
N PHE A 30 -4.54 5.74 -3.06
CA PHE A 30 -3.82 5.35 -4.27
C PHE A 30 -4.53 5.82 -5.54
N GLN A 31 -5.87 5.82 -5.56
CA GLN A 31 -6.66 6.34 -6.67
C GLN A 31 -6.46 7.85 -6.87
N GLU A 32 -6.36 8.63 -5.79
CA GLU A 32 -6.05 10.06 -5.84
C GLU A 32 -4.66 10.34 -6.44
N GLN A 33 -3.72 9.39 -6.35
CA GLN A 33 -2.43 9.47 -7.05
C GLN A 33 -2.49 9.00 -8.51
N GLY A 34 -3.67 8.56 -8.99
CA GLY A 34 -3.84 8.04 -10.34
C GLY A 34 -3.19 6.66 -10.56
N MET A 35 -2.99 5.89 -9.50
CA MET A 35 -2.44 4.53 -9.60
C MET A 35 -3.51 3.54 -10.09
N THR A 36 -3.09 2.58 -10.90
CA THR A 36 -3.95 1.48 -11.38
C THR A 36 -3.93 0.33 -10.38
N GLU A 37 -5.10 -0.18 -9.99
CA GLU A 37 -5.27 -1.27 -9.01
C GLU A 37 -5.37 -2.64 -9.71
N SER A 38 -4.67 -3.64 -9.15
CA SER A 38 -4.90 -5.06 -9.38
C SER A 38 -5.18 -5.76 -8.05
N LEU A 39 -6.34 -6.42 -7.95
CA LEU A 39 -6.80 -7.11 -6.75
C LEU A 39 -6.68 -8.62 -6.91
N HIS A 40 -5.98 -9.26 -5.97
CA HIS A 40 -5.88 -10.71 -5.87
C HIS A 40 -6.45 -11.16 -4.53
N THR A 41 -7.37 -12.11 -4.60
CA THR A 41 -8.08 -12.66 -3.43
C THR A 41 -7.74 -14.13 -3.31
N TRP A 42 -7.42 -14.57 -2.10
CA TRP A 42 -7.30 -15.98 -1.77
C TRP A 42 -8.33 -16.32 -0.71
N GLN A 43 -9.08 -17.39 -0.96
CA GLN A 43 -10.00 -17.94 0.02
C GLN A 43 -9.22 -18.21 1.32
N ASP A 44 -9.71 -17.67 2.43
CA ASP A 44 -9.16 -17.78 3.79
C ASP A 44 -7.77 -17.13 4.06
N HIS A 45 -7.12 -16.57 3.04
CA HIS A 45 -5.76 -15.99 3.19
C HIS A 45 -5.71 -14.47 3.02
N GLY A 46 -6.84 -13.83 2.70
CA GLY A 46 -6.94 -12.37 2.61
C GLY A 46 -6.71 -11.82 1.21
N TYR A 47 -6.08 -10.65 1.13
CA TYR A 47 -5.99 -9.84 -0.08
C TYR A 47 -4.55 -9.42 -0.35
N LEU A 48 -4.12 -9.54 -1.62
CA LEU A 48 -2.98 -8.80 -2.15
C LEU A 48 -3.51 -7.78 -3.14
N VAL A 49 -3.10 -6.53 -2.97
CA VAL A 49 -3.48 -5.45 -3.88
C VAL A 49 -2.22 -4.79 -4.38
N THR A 50 -2.05 -4.74 -5.69
CA THR A 50 -0.95 -4.05 -6.34
C THR A 50 -1.46 -2.77 -6.97
N TYR A 51 -0.89 -1.63 -6.56
CA TYR A 51 -1.13 -0.33 -7.17
C TYR A 51 0.08 0.08 -7.99
N ILE A 52 -0.10 0.38 -9.28
CA ILE A 52 0.99 0.74 -10.19
C ILE A 52 0.82 2.19 -10.65
N ASN A 53 1.86 2.99 -10.49
CA ASN A 53 1.91 4.38 -10.94
C ASN A 53 2.51 4.44 -12.36
N LYS A 54 2.12 5.45 -13.14
CA LYS A 54 2.63 5.69 -14.51
C LYS A 54 4.14 5.93 -14.57
N ASN A 55 4.75 6.36 -13.47
CA ASN A 55 6.20 6.57 -13.36
C ASN A 55 6.97 5.27 -13.07
N GLY A 56 6.27 4.13 -12.97
CA GLY A 56 6.85 2.81 -12.71
C GLY A 56 7.06 2.48 -11.24
N SER A 57 6.72 3.38 -10.30
CA SER A 57 6.60 3.02 -8.89
C SER A 57 5.37 2.15 -8.66
N PHE A 58 5.42 1.30 -7.64
CA PHE A 58 4.28 0.47 -7.27
C PHE A 58 4.22 0.22 -5.77
N VAL A 59 3.03 -0.14 -5.31
CA VAL A 59 2.74 -0.51 -3.93
C VAL A 59 2.11 -1.90 -3.94
N ASN A 60 2.60 -2.80 -3.10
CA ASN A 60 1.92 -4.03 -2.73
C ASN A 60 1.33 -3.87 -1.34
N LEU A 61 0.03 -4.08 -1.22
CA LEU A 61 -0.70 -4.08 0.04
C LEU A 61 -1.17 -5.51 0.31
N TRP A 62 -0.62 -6.12 1.35
CA TRP A 62 -1.03 -7.41 1.86
C TRP A 62 -1.91 -7.21 3.10
N ILE A 63 -3.11 -7.79 3.08
CA ILE A 63 -4.02 -7.77 4.23
C ILE A 63 -4.38 -9.22 4.53
N ASP A 64 -3.88 -9.73 5.65
CA ASP A 64 -4.13 -11.10 6.07
C ASP A 64 -5.42 -11.20 6.90
N SER A 65 -5.99 -12.41 6.94
CA SER A 65 -7.22 -12.71 7.68
C SER A 65 -7.04 -12.77 9.20
N ARG A 66 -5.82 -12.57 9.70
CA ARG A 66 -5.41 -12.69 11.11
C ARG A 66 -5.02 -11.34 11.73
N GLY A 67 -5.24 -10.23 11.00
CA GLY A 67 -5.02 -8.87 11.49
C GLY A 67 -3.62 -8.32 11.21
N LEU A 68 -2.81 -8.95 10.36
CA LEU A 68 -1.59 -8.35 9.83
C LEU A 68 -1.89 -7.61 8.53
N MET A 69 -1.49 -6.35 8.46
CA MET A 69 -1.43 -5.60 7.21
C MET A 69 0.00 -5.16 6.95
N SER A 70 0.51 -5.46 5.75
CA SER A 70 1.86 -5.08 5.31
C SER A 70 1.76 -4.31 4.01
N LEU A 71 2.58 -3.27 3.88
CA LEU A 71 2.67 -2.46 2.68
C LEU A 71 4.14 -2.36 2.26
N ASP A 72 4.41 -2.75 1.02
CA ASP A 72 5.71 -2.60 0.36
C ASP A 72 5.57 -1.56 -0.75
N LEU A 73 6.41 -0.53 -0.73
CA LEU A 73 6.45 0.51 -1.76
C LEU A 73 7.82 0.50 -2.43
N GLN A 74 7.83 0.35 -3.75
CA GLN A 74 9.04 0.48 -4.56
C GLN A 74 8.94 1.68 -5.51
N SER A 75 9.96 2.53 -5.51
CA SER A 75 10.08 3.71 -6.39
C SER A 75 11.49 3.83 -6.96
N TYR A 76 11.68 4.71 -7.94
CA TYR A 76 13.03 5.07 -8.41
C TYR A 76 13.62 6.20 -7.56
N SER A 77 14.92 6.13 -7.28
CA SER A 77 15.60 7.06 -6.38
C SER A 77 15.84 8.41 -7.07
N GLY A 78 15.10 9.44 -6.63
CA GLY A 78 15.33 10.85 -6.94
C GLY A 78 14.58 11.75 -5.95
N ASP A 79 15.09 12.94 -5.66
CA ASP A 79 14.59 13.79 -4.55
C ASP A 79 13.08 14.10 -4.61
N ALA A 80 12.52 14.27 -5.81
CA ALA A 80 11.10 14.49 -6.00
C ALA A 80 10.25 13.24 -5.70
N GLN A 81 10.80 12.05 -5.95
CA GLN A 81 10.12 10.76 -5.76
C GLN A 81 10.17 10.32 -4.29
N ALA A 82 11.28 10.59 -3.58
CA ALA A 82 11.37 10.32 -2.15
C ALA A 82 10.26 11.04 -1.35
N LYS A 83 9.97 12.30 -1.68
CA LYS A 83 8.88 13.06 -1.05
C LYS A 83 7.48 12.52 -1.38
N GLU A 84 7.29 11.99 -2.58
CA GLU A 84 6.04 11.32 -2.98
C GLU A 84 5.82 10.04 -2.16
N VAL A 85 6.88 9.25 -1.97
CA VAL A 85 6.87 8.03 -1.14
C VAL A 85 6.50 8.33 0.30
N ASP A 86 7.23 9.24 0.95
CA ASP A 86 6.99 9.59 2.35
C ASP A 86 5.57 10.15 2.54
N GLY A 87 5.09 10.97 1.59
CA GLY A 87 3.73 11.48 1.60
C GLY A 87 2.66 10.39 1.51
N LEU A 88 2.90 9.34 0.72
CA LEU A 88 1.94 8.24 0.57
C LEU A 88 1.89 7.36 1.83
N LEU A 89 3.05 7.01 2.39
CA LEU A 89 3.13 6.22 3.62
C LEU A 89 2.49 6.95 4.81
N ASN A 90 2.76 8.25 4.95
CA ASN A 90 2.12 9.07 6.00
C ASN A 90 0.59 9.09 5.86
N LYS A 91 0.06 9.19 4.63
CA LYS A 91 -1.40 9.13 4.41
C LYS A 91 -2.00 7.78 4.80
N VAL A 92 -1.29 6.68 4.55
CA VAL A 92 -1.72 5.34 4.97
C VAL A 92 -1.69 5.24 6.49
N GLU A 93 -0.62 5.69 7.14
CA GLU A 93 -0.51 5.68 8.60
C GLU A 93 -1.63 6.49 9.26
N GLU A 94 -1.88 7.72 8.80
CA GLU A 94 -2.97 8.54 9.33
C GLU A 94 -4.36 7.94 9.09
N ARG A 95 -4.55 7.18 8.00
CA ARG A 95 -5.82 6.49 7.73
C ARG A 95 -6.04 5.26 8.61
N MET A 96 -4.96 4.65 9.10
CA MET A 96 -4.99 3.43 9.92
C MET A 96 -5.01 3.70 11.44
N LYS A 97 -4.82 4.95 11.87
CA LYS A 97 -5.06 5.41 13.25
C LYS A 97 -6.56 5.46 13.56
#